data_AF-A0A8D2HAS3-F1
#
_entry.id   AF-A0A8D2HAS3-F1
#
_cell.length_a   1.000
_cell.length_b   1.000
_cell.length_c   1.000
_cell.angle_alpha   90.00
_cell.angle_beta   90.00
_cell.angle_gamma   90.00
#
_symmetry.space_group_name_H-M   'P 1'
#
loop_
_entity.id
_entity.type
_entity.pdbx_description
1 polymer ?
#
loop_
_entity_poly.entity_id
_entity_poly.type
_entity_poly.pdbx_seq_one_letter_code
_entity_poly.pdbx_strand_id
1 'polypeptide(L)'
;LTHCWWECKLVKYGNFIDNLRLFAKGGSGGMGYPRLGGEGGKGGDVWVVAHKKMTLKQLEDKYPQKRFVAGEGANSRVKNISISIH
;
A
#
# COMPACT_ATOMS: atom_id res chain seq x y z
N LEU A 1 -36.87 -28.21 -37.89
CA LEU A 1 -36.96 -28.19 -36.41
C LEU A 1 -36.32 -26.91 -35.93
N THR A 2 -37.08 -25.81 -36.04
CA THR A 2 -36.87 -24.56 -35.31
C THR A 2 -37.14 -24.81 -33.82
N HIS A 3 -36.82 -23.84 -32.96
CA HIS A 3 -36.93 -23.83 -31.49
C HIS A 3 -35.64 -24.31 -30.80
N CYS A 4 -34.77 -23.36 -30.43
CA CYS A 4 -34.69 -22.78 -29.08
C CYS A 4 -33.66 -23.62 -28.29
N TRP A 5 -32.54 -23.11 -27.81
CA TRP A 5 -32.42 -21.96 -26.93
C TRP A 5 -31.05 -21.29 -27.08
N TRP A 6 -31.13 -19.96 -27.13
CA TRP A 6 -30.09 -18.97 -26.91
C TRP A 6 -29.12 -19.32 -25.78
N GLU A 7 -27.88 -18.86 -25.94
CA GLU A 7 -26.90 -18.67 -24.88
C GLU A 7 -27.52 -18.29 -23.54
N CYS A 8 -27.38 -19.17 -22.54
CA CYS A 8 -27.37 -18.77 -21.14
C CYS A 8 -26.07 -17.99 -20.87
N LYS A 9 -25.96 -16.79 -21.47
CA LYS A 9 -25.11 -15.73 -20.92
C LYS A 9 -25.72 -15.38 -19.58
N LEU A 10 -25.23 -16.02 -18.53
CA LEU A 10 -25.27 -15.48 -17.18
C LEU A 10 -24.50 -14.16 -17.24
N VAL A 11 -25.18 -13.09 -17.68
CA VAL A 11 -24.76 -11.71 -17.41
C VAL A 11 -24.94 -11.57 -15.91
N LYS A 12 -23.94 -12.04 -15.14
CA LYS A 12 -23.77 -11.67 -13.76
C LYS A 12 -23.79 -10.14 -13.76
N TYR A 13 -24.74 -9.57 -13.03
CA TYR A 13 -24.93 -8.13 -12.86
C TYR A 13 -23.58 -7.39 -12.98
N GLY A 14 -23.50 -6.55 -14.01
CA GLY A 14 -22.25 -6.11 -14.59
C GLY A 14 -21.31 -5.46 -13.60
N ASN A 15 -20.10 -6.02 -13.49
CA ASN A 15 -18.81 -5.36 -13.25
C ASN A 15 -18.70 -4.27 -12.16
N PHE A 16 -19.68 -4.11 -11.27
CA PHE A 16 -19.61 -3.15 -10.17
C PHE A 16 -18.99 -3.86 -8.97
N ILE A 17 -17.80 -3.39 -8.62
CA ILE A 17 -17.05 -3.89 -7.47
C ILE A 17 -17.43 -3.02 -6.29
N ASP A 18 -18.29 -3.53 -5.41
CA ASP A 18 -18.68 -2.86 -4.17
C ASP A 18 -17.64 -3.01 -3.06
N ASN A 19 -16.85 -4.08 -3.11
CA ASN A 19 -15.93 -4.44 -2.05
C ASN A 19 -14.55 -4.80 -2.61
N LEU A 20 -13.51 -4.11 -2.14
CA LEU A 20 -12.12 -4.38 -2.49
C LEU A 20 -11.30 -4.58 -1.21
N ARG A 21 -10.63 -5.74 -1.11
CA ARG A 21 -9.72 -6.05 0.01
C ARG A 21 -8.30 -5.62 -0.33
N LEU A 22 -7.72 -4.77 0.50
CA LEU A 22 -6.35 -4.26 0.36
C LEU A 22 -5.46 -4.81 1.48
N PHE A 23 -4.18 -5.04 1.16
CA PHE A 23 -3.15 -5.37 2.13
C PHE A 23 -2.27 -4.13 2.37
N ALA A 24 -2.40 -3.54 3.55
CA ALA A 24 -1.55 -2.43 3.99
C ALA A 24 -0.54 -2.95 5.03
N LYS A 25 0.73 -2.58 4.87
CA LYS A 25 1.78 -2.84 5.86
C LYS A 25 2.53 -1.54 6.15
N GLY A 26 2.52 -1.10 7.40
CA GLY A 26 3.37 -0.02 7.87
C GLY A 26 4.85 -0.35 7.70
N GLY A 27 5.67 0.69 7.59
CA GLY A 27 7.11 0.58 7.53
C GLY A 27 7.67 0.10 8.87
N SER A 28 8.69 -0.75 8.82
CA SER A 28 9.47 -1.07 10.02
C SER A 28 10.17 0.18 10.53
N GLY A 29 10.28 0.33 11.86
CA GLY A 29 11.19 1.32 12.43
C GLY A 29 12.64 0.99 12.09
N GLY A 30 13.45 2.02 11.88
CA GLY A 30 14.87 1.87 11.68
C GLY A 30 15.56 1.29 12.92
N MET A 31 16.66 0.60 12.72
CA MET A 31 17.48 0.07 13.82
C MET A 31 18.25 1.21 14.48
N GLY A 32 18.07 1.35 15.79
CA GLY A 32 18.86 2.25 16.63
C GLY A 32 20.26 1.71 16.92
N TYR A 33 21.10 2.53 17.54
CA TYR A 33 22.39 2.13 18.10
C TYR A 33 22.35 2.30 19.64
N PRO A 34 21.84 1.31 20.40
CA PRO A 34 21.56 1.45 21.84
C PRO A 34 22.79 1.81 22.66
N ARG A 35 23.98 1.34 22.23
CA ARG A 35 25.26 1.59 22.92
C ARG A 35 25.74 3.03 22.84
N LEU A 36 25.24 3.81 21.88
CA LEU A 36 25.60 5.21 21.67
C LEU A 36 24.39 6.14 21.87
N GLY A 37 23.29 5.63 22.44
CA GLY A 37 22.04 6.37 22.59
C GLY A 37 21.35 6.74 21.27
N GLY A 38 21.73 6.09 20.16
CA GLY A 38 21.14 6.38 18.85
C GLY A 38 19.75 5.77 18.73
N GLU A 39 18.71 6.59 18.56
CA GLU A 39 17.37 6.13 18.22
C GLU A 39 17.24 5.89 16.71
N GLY A 40 16.61 4.78 16.36
CA GLY A 40 16.26 4.47 14.97
C GLY A 40 15.08 5.33 14.50
N GLY A 41 15.06 5.67 13.22
CA GLY A 41 14.00 6.49 12.63
C GLY A 41 12.64 5.79 12.65
N LYS A 42 11.55 6.57 12.73
CA LYS A 42 10.18 6.05 12.63
C LYS A 42 9.95 5.41 11.24
N GLY A 43 9.26 4.28 11.22
CA GLY A 43 8.79 3.64 9.98
C GLY A 43 7.68 4.46 9.33
N GLY A 44 7.49 4.30 8.02
CA GLY A 44 6.43 5.01 7.30
C GLY A 44 5.02 4.50 7.61
N ASP A 45 4.03 5.38 7.49
CA ASP A 45 2.62 5.03 7.67
C ASP A 45 1.92 4.74 6.34
N VAL A 46 0.84 3.96 6.39
CA VAL A 46 -0.05 3.73 5.24
C VAL A 46 -1.43 4.30 5.60
N TRP A 47 -1.92 5.22 4.78
CA TRP A 47 -3.24 5.82 4.93
C TRP A 47 -4.09 5.63 3.68
N VAL A 48 -5.40 5.53 3.87
CA VAL A 48 -6.37 5.53 2.78
C VAL A 48 -7.04 6.89 2.73
N VAL A 49 -7.01 7.54 1.57
CA VAL A 49 -7.65 8.85 1.36
C VAL A 49 -8.78 8.67 0.36
N ALA A 50 -9.99 9.08 0.76
CA ALA A 50 -11.15 9.03 -0.11
C ALA A 50 -11.06 10.15 -1.17
N HIS A 51 -11.26 9.80 -2.44
CA HIS A 51 -11.26 10.74 -3.55
C HIS A 51 -12.53 10.58 -4.40
N LYS A 52 -13.29 11.67 -4.61
CA LYS A 52 -14.61 11.63 -5.25
C LYS A 52 -14.62 11.07 -6.69
N LYS A 53 -13.49 11.16 -7.40
CA LYS A 53 -13.36 10.74 -8.81
C LYS A 53 -12.74 9.34 -8.99
N MET A 54 -12.52 8.58 -7.92
CA MET A 54 -11.85 7.29 -7.98
C MET A 54 -12.83 6.16 -7.65
N THR A 55 -12.92 5.15 -8.52
CA THR A 55 -13.75 3.97 -8.27
C THR A 55 -12.89 2.78 -7.81
N LEU A 56 -13.50 1.82 -7.10
CA LEU A 56 -12.80 0.61 -6.64
C LEU A 56 -12.26 -0.24 -7.79
N LYS A 57 -12.97 -0.25 -8.92
CA LYS A 57 -12.52 -0.92 -10.14
C LYS A 57 -11.22 -0.32 -10.69
N GLN A 58 -11.15 1.01 -10.78
CA GLN A 58 -9.92 1.70 -11.23
C GLN A 58 -8.74 1.47 -10.28
N LEU A 59 -9.01 1.31 -8.97
CA LEU A 59 -7.96 1.03 -7.99
C LEU A 59 -7.40 -0.39 -8.16
N GLU A 60 -8.26 -1.38 -8.42
CA GLU A 60 -7.86 -2.75 -8.71
C GLU A 60 -7.08 -2.86 -10.02
N ASP A 61 -7.55 -2.21 -11.09
CA ASP A 61 -6.89 -2.21 -12.39
C ASP A 61 -5.49 -1.57 -12.31
N LYS A 62 -5.35 -0.49 -11.53
CA LYS A 62 -4.08 0.23 -11.37
C LYS A 62 -3.09 -0.50 -10.46
N TYR A 63 -3.58 -1.22 -9.46
CA TYR A 63 -2.75 -1.93 -8.48
C TYR A 63 -3.21 -3.38 -8.32
N PRO A 64 -2.90 -4.27 -9.29
CA PRO A 64 -3.38 -5.65 -9.29
C PRO A 64 -2.83 -6.46 -8.11
N GLN A 65 -1.66 -6.08 -7.57
CA GLN A 65 -1.07 -6.72 -6.40
C GLN A 65 -1.81 -6.39 -5.09
N LYS A 66 -2.65 -5.34 -5.06
CA LYS A 66 -3.44 -4.87 -3.91
C LYS A 66 -2.64 -4.72 -2.60
N ARG A 67 -1.32 -4.53 -2.72
CA ARG A 67 -0.38 -4.52 -1.60
C ARG A 67 0.32 -3.17 -1.55
N PHE A 68 0.14 -2.47 -0.43
CA PHE A 68 0.76 -1.18 -0.15
C PHE A 68 1.64 -1.34 1.08
N VAL A 69 2.95 -1.16 0.89
CA VAL A 69 3.95 -1.29 1.96
C VAL A 69 4.62 0.07 2.09
N ALA A 70 4.58 0.64 3.29
CA ALA A 70 5.31 1.87 3.58
C ALA A 70 6.81 1.59 3.73
N GLY A 71 7.63 2.60 3.42
CA GLY A 71 9.08 2.51 3.49
C GLY A 71 9.59 2.30 4.92
N GLU A 72 10.74 1.65 5.03
CA GLU A 72 11.42 1.43 6.31
C GLU A 72 11.98 2.75 6.88
N GLY A 73 12.01 2.85 8.20
CA GLY A 73 12.60 3.96 8.93
C GLY A 73 14.12 4.02 8.77
N ALA A 74 14.68 5.21 8.81
CA ALA A 74 16.12 5.39 8.65
C ALA A 74 16.90 4.72 9.80
N ASN A 75 17.86 3.87 9.46
CA ASN A 75 18.78 3.27 10.44
C ASN A 75 19.75 4.33 10.99
N SER A 76 20.02 4.34 12.29
CA SER A 76 21.02 5.23 12.89
C SER A 76 22.41 4.86 12.36
N ARG A 77 23.13 5.84 11.79
CA ARG A 77 24.51 5.65 11.34
C ARG A 77 25.46 6.31 12.35
N VAL A 78 26.55 5.63 12.70
CA VAL A 78 27.60 6.12 13.61
C VAL A 78 28.31 7.39 13.05
N LYS A 79 28.11 7.73 11.78
CA LYS A 79 28.66 8.92 11.12
C LYS A 79 27.76 10.16 11.27
N ASN A 80 27.49 10.60 12.50
CA ASN A 80 27.10 12.01 12.70
C ASN A 80 27.90 12.67 13.83
N ILE A 81 29.23 12.46 13.81
CA ILE A 81 30.14 13.44 14.39
C ILE A 81 30.21 14.58 13.36
N SER A 82 29.23 15.48 13.39
CA SER A 82 29.34 16.76 12.70
C SER A 82 30.32 17.61 13.51
N ILE A 83 31.63 17.51 13.22
CA ILE A 83 32.59 18.49 13.71
C ILE A 83 32.26 19.78 12.97
N SER A 84 31.52 20.69 13.62
CA SER A 84 31.52 22.09 13.20
C SER A 84 32.93 22.62 13.47
N ILE A 85 33.74 22.67 12.42
CA ILE A 85 34.96 23.46 12.45
C ILE A 85 34.49 24.90 12.24
N HIS A 86 34.70 25.72 13.26
CA HIS A 86 34.40 27.15 13.26
C HIS A 86 35.49 27.94 12.54
#